data_AF-A6QTU8-F1
#
_entry.id   AF-A6QTU8-F1
#
_cell.length_a   1.000
_cell.length_b   1.000
_cell.length_c   1.000
_cell.angle_alpha   90.00
_cell.angle_beta   90.00
_cell.angle_gamma   90.00
#
_symmetry.space_group_name_H-M   'P 1'
#
loop_
_entity.id
_entity.type
_entity.pdbx_description
1 polymer ?
#
loop_
_entity_poly.entity_id
_entity_poly.type
_entity_poly.pdbx_seq_one_letter_code
_entity_poly.pdbx_strand_id
1 'polypeptide(L)'
;MNIDYSRRNKKPRLLLEPERQELEEFIEAIHYSARYSDSEFEYRHVQLPKNMLKKIPTDYFDTSKGTLKLLWEEEWRGLGITQSLGWEHYEVHEPEPHILLFKRPINYQPPTN
;
A
#
# COMPACT_ATOMS: atom_id res chain seq x y z
N MET A 1 -4.51 -4.55 16.48
CA MET A 1 -4.19 -5.53 15.41
C MET A 1 -2.71 -5.43 15.06
N ASN A 2 -1.96 -6.52 15.23
CA ASN A 2 -0.53 -6.56 14.86
C ASN A 2 -0.38 -6.80 13.36
N ILE A 3 0.59 -6.14 12.73
CA ILE A 3 0.91 -6.32 11.32
C ILE A 3 1.58 -7.69 11.17
N ASP A 4 1.05 -8.53 10.27
CA ASP A 4 1.69 -9.80 9.94
C ASP A 4 2.87 -9.56 8.98
N TYR A 5 4.02 -9.23 9.54
CA TYR A 5 5.24 -8.97 8.78
C TYR A 5 5.73 -10.16 7.94
N SER A 6 5.22 -11.38 8.16
CA SER A 6 5.54 -12.52 7.30
C SER A 6 5.01 -12.35 5.87
N ARG A 7 3.95 -11.53 5.70
CA ARG A 7 3.35 -11.19 4.41
C ARG A 7 4.07 -10.05 3.67
N ARG A 8 5.15 -9.50 4.24
CA ARG A 8 5.94 -8.41 3.67
C ARG A 8 7.29 -8.94 3.16
N ASN A 9 7.84 -8.31 2.13
CA ASN A 9 9.23 -8.58 1.73
C ASN A 9 10.21 -8.27 2.88
N LYS A 10 11.30 -9.03 3.02
CA LYS A 10 12.32 -8.79 4.08
C LYS A 10 12.98 -7.41 3.99
N LYS A 11 13.06 -6.86 2.79
CA LYS A 11 13.57 -5.53 2.45
C LYS A 11 12.66 -4.92 1.38
N PRO A 12 12.58 -3.58 1.29
CA PRO A 12 11.81 -2.93 0.23
C PRO A 12 12.37 -3.33 -1.14
N ARG A 13 11.50 -3.79 -2.03
CA ARG A 13 11.81 -4.00 -3.44
C ARG A 13 11.39 -2.75 -4.20
N LEU A 14 12.34 -1.91 -4.59
CA LEU A 14 12.04 -0.73 -5.39
C LEU A 14 11.69 -1.14 -6.82
N LEU A 15 10.73 -0.42 -7.42
CA LEU A 15 10.43 -0.55 -8.85
C LEU A 15 11.61 -0.07 -9.70
N LEU A 16 11.86 -0.76 -10.81
CA LEU A 16 12.72 -0.28 -11.87
C LEU A 16 12.02 0.85 -12.64
N GLU A 17 12.80 1.69 -13.32
CA GLU A 17 12.27 2.78 -14.16
C GLU A 17 11.20 2.35 -15.17
N PRO A 18 11.38 1.27 -15.98
CA PRO A 18 10.33 0.84 -16.91
C PRO A 18 9.06 0.37 -16.19
N GLU A 19 9.18 -0.29 -15.04
CA GLU A 19 8.03 -0.74 -14.25
C GLU A 19 7.25 0.46 -13.71
N ARG A 20 7.95 1.53 -13.29
CA ARG A 20 7.31 2.76 -12.85
C ARG A 20 6.57 3.46 -13.99
N GLN A 21 7.16 3.51 -15.18
CA GLN A 21 6.53 4.11 -16.36
C GLN A 21 5.23 3.39 -16.75
N GLU A 22 5.19 2.05 -16.67
CA GLU A 22 3.96 1.29 -16.92
C GLU A 22 2.84 1.57 -15.92
N LEU A 23 3.16 2.08 -14.73
CA LEU A 23 2.16 2.40 -13.71
C LEU A 23 1.66 3.85 -13.80
N GLU A 24 2.37 4.72 -14.51
CA GLU A 24 2.13 6.17 -14.54
C GLU A 24 0.71 6.52 -15.01
N GLU A 25 0.20 5.82 -16.03
CA GLU A 25 -1.16 6.02 -16.56
C GLU A 25 -2.28 5.76 -15.54
N PHE A 26 -2.00 5.01 -14.46
CA PHE A 26 -3.00 4.63 -13.46
C PHE A 26 -3.01 5.53 -12.23
N ILE A 27 -1.99 6.37 -12.04
CA ILE A 27 -1.77 7.11 -10.80
C ILE A 27 -2.95 8.04 -10.49
N GLU A 28 -3.46 8.75 -11.51
CA GLU A 28 -4.59 9.67 -11.36
C GLU A 28 -5.91 8.96 -11.02
N ALA A 29 -6.02 7.67 -11.33
CA ALA A 29 -7.20 6.85 -11.07
C ALA A 29 -7.17 6.14 -9.71
N ILE A 30 -6.12 6.32 -8.90
CA ILE A 30 -6.04 5.76 -7.55
C ILE A 30 -7.04 6.49 -6.65
N HIS A 31 -7.94 5.72 -6.01
CA HIS A 31 -8.96 6.27 -5.12
C HIS A 31 -8.54 6.16 -3.64
N TYR A 32 -8.77 7.23 -2.88
CA TYR A 32 -8.48 7.30 -1.45
C TYR A 32 -9.77 7.47 -0.66
N SER A 33 -10.04 6.55 0.26
CA SER A 33 -11.22 6.64 1.11
C SER A 33 -11.17 7.84 2.06
N ALA A 34 -12.32 8.20 2.63
CA ALA A 34 -12.37 9.00 3.84
C ALA A 34 -11.56 8.34 4.96
N ARG A 35 -11.02 9.16 5.87
CA ARG A 35 -10.29 8.69 7.06
C ARG A 35 -11.30 8.41 8.17
N TYR A 36 -11.08 7.34 8.92
CA TYR A 36 -11.88 6.96 10.08
C TYR A 36 -10.92 6.54 11.20
N SER A 37 -11.32 6.68 12.46
CA SER A 37 -10.42 6.46 13.60
C SER A 37 -11.12 5.71 14.72
N ASP A 38 -10.33 4.95 15.47
CA ASP A 38 -10.70 4.49 16.81
C ASP A 38 -9.97 5.32 17.89
N SER A 39 -9.71 4.76 19.06
CA SER A 39 -9.00 5.46 20.16
C SER A 39 -7.48 5.47 20.01
N GLU A 40 -6.91 4.63 19.15
CA GLU A 40 -5.46 4.42 19.02
C GLU A 40 -4.93 4.78 17.62
N PHE A 41 -5.72 4.50 16.57
CA PHE A 41 -5.30 4.60 15.17
C PHE A 41 -6.29 5.37 14.30
N GLU A 42 -5.75 6.02 13.29
CA GLU A 42 -6.45 6.52 12.10
C GLU A 42 -6.27 5.51 10.98
N TYR A 43 -7.33 5.28 10.21
CA TYR A 43 -7.43 4.28 9.16
C TYR A 43 -7.92 4.91 7.85
N ARG A 44 -7.48 4.33 6.74
CA ARG A 44 -8.07 4.55 5.41
C ARG A 44 -7.79 3.35 4.53
N HIS A 45 -8.56 3.20 3.46
CA HIS A 45 -8.21 2.28 2.39
C HIS A 45 -7.90 3.04 1.10
N VAL A 46 -7.01 2.46 0.30
CA VAL A 46 -6.67 2.93 -1.04
C VAL A 46 -7.11 1.87 -2.03
N GLN A 47 -7.84 2.28 -3.06
CA GLN A 47 -8.30 1.39 -4.12
C GLN A 47 -7.49 1.68 -5.38
N LEU A 48 -6.75 0.67 -5.82
CA LEU A 48 -6.03 0.71 -7.09
C LEU A 48 -6.98 0.39 -8.24
N PRO A 49 -6.77 0.98 -9.44
CA PRO A 49 -7.48 0.55 -10.63
C PRO A 49 -7.24 -0.95 -10.88
N LYS A 50 -8.29 -1.72 -11.15
CA LYS A 50 -8.16 -3.18 -11.37
C LYS A 50 -7.20 -3.54 -12.51
N ASN A 51 -7.07 -2.67 -13.51
CA ASN A 51 -6.13 -2.84 -14.63
C ASN A 51 -4.66 -2.62 -14.20
N MET A 52 -4.43 -1.74 -13.22
CA MET A 52 -3.10 -1.49 -12.65
C MET A 52 -2.53 -2.75 -12.00
N LEU A 53 -3.37 -3.58 -11.35
CA LEU A 53 -2.91 -4.85 -10.75
C LEU A 53 -2.21 -5.76 -11.76
N LYS A 54 -2.57 -5.72 -13.04
CA LYS A 54 -1.94 -6.54 -14.08
C LYS A 54 -0.56 -6.04 -14.50
N LYS A 55 -0.25 -4.78 -14.17
CA LYS A 55 1.01 -4.09 -14.48
C LYS A 55 1.97 -4.07 -13.30
N ILE A 56 1.46 -4.30 -12.08
CA ILE A 56 2.31 -4.45 -10.91
C ILE A 56 3.17 -5.72 -11.08
N PRO A 57 4.47 -5.66 -10.79
CA PRO A 57 5.33 -6.82 -10.97
C PRO A 57 4.95 -7.99 -10.04
N THR A 58 5.15 -9.21 -10.53
CA THR A 58 4.69 -10.45 -9.85
C THR A 58 5.24 -10.65 -8.45
N ASP A 59 6.42 -10.14 -8.13
CA ASP A 59 7.08 -10.28 -6.83
C ASP A 59 6.50 -9.36 -5.74
N TYR A 60 5.63 -8.41 -6.11
CA TYR A 60 4.74 -7.70 -5.17
C TYR A 60 3.52 -8.54 -4.76
N PHE A 61 3.26 -9.66 -5.42
CA PHE A 61 2.11 -10.52 -5.12
C PHE A 61 2.49 -11.68 -4.20
N ASP A 62 1.56 -12.01 -3.31
CA ASP A 62 1.54 -13.25 -2.55
C ASP A 62 0.83 -14.32 -3.39
N THR A 63 1.61 -15.18 -4.03
CA THR A 63 1.10 -16.24 -4.92
C THR A 63 0.21 -17.25 -4.21
N SER A 64 0.31 -17.37 -2.88
CA SER A 64 -0.54 -18.29 -2.11
C SER A 64 -1.95 -17.75 -1.90
N LYS A 65 -2.10 -16.42 -1.86
CA LYS A 65 -3.37 -15.73 -1.56
C LYS A 65 -3.99 -15.02 -2.75
N GLY A 66 -3.25 -14.81 -3.84
CA GLY A 66 -3.72 -14.04 -4.98
C GLY A 66 -3.90 -12.55 -4.68
N THR A 67 -3.28 -12.06 -3.60
CA THR A 67 -3.31 -10.66 -3.18
C THR A 67 -1.94 -10.02 -3.35
N LEU A 68 -1.87 -8.69 -3.22
CA LEU A 68 -0.59 -8.05 -2.96
C LEU A 68 -0.02 -8.52 -1.61
N LYS A 69 1.31 -8.50 -1.51
CA LYS A 69 2.03 -8.56 -0.24
C LYS A 69 1.76 -7.30 0.55
N LEU A 70 2.06 -7.33 1.85
CA LEU A 70 2.22 -6.10 2.60
C LEU A 70 3.42 -5.34 2.04
N LEU A 71 3.28 -4.01 1.95
CA LEU A 71 4.23 -3.16 1.25
C LEU A 71 4.94 -2.23 2.24
N TRP A 72 6.23 -2.04 2.04
CA TRP A 72 6.99 -0.98 2.68
C TRP A 72 6.56 0.41 2.20
N GLU A 73 6.92 1.45 2.95
CA GLU A 73 6.62 2.83 2.55
C GLU A 73 7.19 3.18 1.19
N GLU A 74 8.43 2.79 0.92
CA GLU A 74 9.07 3.03 -0.37
C GLU A 74 8.39 2.25 -1.52
N GLU A 75 7.86 1.07 -1.24
CA GLU A 75 7.17 0.22 -2.22
C GLU A 75 5.83 0.82 -2.61
N TRP A 76 4.95 1.13 -1.64
CA TRP A 76 3.64 1.67 -1.96
C TRP A 76 3.71 3.10 -2.51
N ARG A 77 4.68 3.91 -2.07
CA ARG A 77 4.96 5.22 -2.71
C ARG A 77 5.46 5.04 -4.14
N GLY A 78 6.27 4.01 -4.39
CA GLY A 78 6.74 3.65 -5.72
C GLY A 78 5.62 3.31 -6.71
N LEU A 79 4.53 2.70 -6.23
CA LEU A 79 3.32 2.44 -7.01
C LEU A 79 2.52 3.71 -7.37
N GLY A 80 2.92 4.89 -6.86
CA GLY A 80 2.20 6.15 -7.09
C GLY A 80 1.13 6.47 -6.04
N ILE A 81 1.01 5.66 -4.98
CA ILE A 81 0.14 5.99 -3.85
C ILE A 81 0.75 7.16 -3.08
N THR A 82 0.00 8.25 -2.95
CA THR A 82 0.43 9.49 -2.30
C THR A 82 -0.44 9.78 -1.09
N GLN A 83 0.21 9.81 0.08
CA GLN A 83 -0.42 10.15 1.35
C GLN A 83 0.62 10.73 2.30
N SER A 84 0.13 11.37 3.39
CA SER A 84 0.96 12.00 4.41
C SER A 84 1.88 10.98 5.12
N LEU A 85 2.77 11.46 5.99
CA LEU A 85 3.69 10.58 6.72
C LEU A 85 2.97 9.74 7.79
N GLY A 86 3.55 8.58 8.10
CA GLY A 86 3.15 7.70 9.20
C GLY A 86 2.12 6.62 8.84
N TRP A 87 1.67 6.55 7.59
CA TRP A 87 0.76 5.48 7.16
C TRP A 87 1.50 4.16 6.96
N GLU A 88 1.01 3.12 7.61
CA GLU A 88 1.49 1.75 7.50
C GLU A 88 0.46 0.89 6.76
N HIS A 89 0.90 0.22 5.69
CA HIS A 89 0.11 -0.80 5.00
C HIS A 89 0.06 -2.06 5.85
N TYR A 90 -1.08 -2.33 6.49
CA TYR A 90 -1.17 -3.37 7.51
C TYR A 90 -1.91 -4.62 7.06
N GLU A 91 -2.76 -4.51 6.04
CA GLU A 91 -3.59 -5.60 5.57
C GLU A 91 -4.06 -5.37 4.12
N VAL A 92 -4.30 -6.46 3.39
CA VAL A 92 -4.92 -6.46 2.06
C VAL A 92 -6.27 -7.15 2.16
N HIS A 93 -7.30 -6.56 1.54
CA HIS A 93 -8.63 -7.16 1.51
C HIS A 93 -8.64 -8.36 0.56
N GLU A 94 -8.67 -9.60 1.09
CA GLU A 94 -8.60 -10.82 0.27
C GLU A 94 -9.69 -10.92 -0.80
N PRO A 95 -10.97 -10.57 -0.55
CA PRO A 95 -12.01 -10.57 -1.58
C PRO A 95 -11.76 -9.56 -2.71
N GLU A 96 -11.10 -8.44 -2.41
CA GLU A 96 -10.83 -7.37 -3.37
C GLU A 96 -9.36 -6.96 -3.33
N PRO A 97 -8.47 -7.66 -4.05
CA PRO A 97 -7.01 -7.49 -3.93
C PRO A 97 -6.48 -6.12 -4.38
N HIS A 98 -7.35 -5.31 -4.99
CA HIS A 98 -7.06 -3.93 -5.38
C HIS A 98 -7.29 -2.93 -4.23
N ILE A 99 -7.81 -3.38 -3.08
CA ILE A 99 -8.03 -2.56 -1.89
C ILE A 99 -6.91 -2.82 -0.88
N LEU A 100 -6.14 -1.78 -0.60
CA LEU A 100 -5.04 -1.77 0.37
C LEU A 100 -5.46 -1.02 1.65
N LEU A 101 -5.22 -1.61 2.82
CA LEU A 101 -5.63 -1.05 4.11
C LEU A 101 -4.45 -0.40 4.82
N PHE A 102 -4.60 0.88 5.16
CA PHE A 102 -3.58 1.66 5.84
C PHE A 102 -4.05 2.08 7.23
N LYS A 103 -3.11 2.11 8.18
CA LYS A 103 -3.32 2.64 9.52
C LYS A 103 -2.17 3.55 9.93
N ARG A 104 -2.42 4.49 10.82
CA ARG A 104 -1.41 5.38 11.40
C ARG A 104 -1.78 5.69 12.86
N PRO A 105 -0.83 5.75 13.80
CA PRO A 105 -1.12 6.18 15.18
C PRO A 105 -1.71 7.59 15.21
N ILE A 106 -2.74 7.83 16.03
CA ILE A 106 -3.38 9.17 16.14
C ILE A 106 -2.37 10.23 16.60
N ASN A 107 -1.45 9.84 17.49
CA ASN A 107 -0.40 10.72 18.01
C ASN A 107 0.90 10.65 17.20
N TYR A 108 0.83 10.27 15.91
CA TYR A 108 2.01 10.20 15.07
C TYR A 108 2.71 11.57 14.98
N GLN A 109 3.96 11.61 15.44
CA GLN A 109 4.84 12.75 15.26
C GLN A 109 5.83 12.42 14.14
N PRO A 110 5.93 13.24 13.08
CA PRO A 110 6.96 13.04 12.08
C PRO A 110 8.34 13.18 12.75
N PRO A 111 9.34 12.40 12.31
CA PRO A 111 10.69 12.52 12.85
C PRO A 111 11.19 13.96 12.67
N THR A 112 11.63 14.57 13.78
CA THR A 112 12.30 15.87 13.76
C THR A 112 13.67 15.66 13.11
N ASN A 113 13.89 16.32 11.97
CA ASN A 113 15.15 16.28 11.23
C ASN A 113 16.28 16.97 12.00
#